data_AF-A0A932YQC5-F1
#
_entry.id   AF-A0A932YQC5-F1
#
_cell.length_a   1.000
_cell.length_b   1.000
_cell.length_c   1.000
_cell.angle_alpha   90.00
_cell.angle_beta   90.00
_cell.angle_gamma   90.00
#
_symmetry.space_group_name_H-M   'P 1'
#
loop_
_entity.id
_entity.type
_entity.pdbx_description
1 polymer ?
#
loop_
_entity_poly.entity_id
_entity_poly.type
_entity_poly.pdbx_seq_one_letter_code
_entity_poly.pdbx_strand_id
1 'polypeptide(L)'
;MATITKKIWPKWFHDVKRGKKKFEFRVADFRVKSGDTLVLREWNPKTKKYTGRELRKKAKYVRKFRLNDYGQKKLIERKGFYIIQF
;
A
#
# COMPACT_ATOMS: atom_id res chain seq x y z
N MET A 1 15.67 -4.32 -11.03
CA MET A 1 14.67 -3.99 -9.99
C MET A 1 14.04 -2.66 -10.37
N ALA A 2 12.71 -2.54 -10.29
CA ALA A 2 12.02 -1.29 -10.60
C ALA A 2 11.87 -0.40 -9.36
N THR A 3 11.83 0.92 -9.58
CA THR A 3 11.46 1.91 -8.57
C THR A 3 10.08 2.46 -8.91
N ILE A 4 9.14 2.36 -7.97
CA ILE A 4 7.74 2.73 -8.17
C ILE A 4 7.36 3.81 -7.15
N THR A 5 6.96 4.97 -7.64
CA THR A 5 6.58 6.10 -6.78
C THR A 5 5.08 6.13 -6.55
N LYS A 6 4.63 6.18 -5.30
CA LYS A 6 3.21 6.29 -4.91
C LYS A 6 3.02 7.32 -3.80
N LYS A 7 1.84 7.95 -3.79
CA LYS A 7 1.41 8.83 -2.69
C LYS A 7 1.08 8.01 -1.45
N ILE A 8 1.38 8.54 -0.27
CA ILE A 8 0.92 8.02 1.01
C ILE A 8 0.41 9.17 1.89
N TRP A 9 -0.64 8.94 2.66
CA TRP A 9 -1.18 9.95 3.58
C TRP A 9 -0.35 10.06 4.86
N PRO A 10 -0.36 11.21 5.57
CA PRO A 10 0.52 11.45 6.70
C PRO A 10 0.39 10.42 7.83
N LYS A 11 -0.85 10.01 8.15
CA LYS A 11 -1.10 8.95 9.16
C LYS A 11 -0.36 7.66 8.82
N TRP A 12 -0.50 7.18 7.59
CA TRP A 12 0.12 5.93 7.15
C TRP A 12 1.63 6.08 6.96
N PHE A 13 2.09 7.25 6.50
CA PHE A 13 3.52 7.54 6.43
C PHE A 13 4.17 7.39 7.81
N HIS A 14 3.56 7.98 8.85
CA HIS A 14 4.04 7.87 10.21
C HIS A 14 4.07 6.40 10.71
N ASP A 15 2.99 5.65 10.51
CA ASP A 15 2.90 4.24 10.93
C ASP A 15 3.92 3.35 10.19
N VAL A 16 4.16 3.59 8.90
CA VAL A 16 5.16 2.87 8.09
C VAL A 16 6.59 3.28 8.48
N LYS A 17 6.82 4.56 8.82
CA LYS A 17 8.11 5.06 9.33
C LYS A 17 8.47 4.39 10.66
N ARG A 18 7.50 4.28 11.58
CA ARG A 18 7.69 3.64 12.91
C ARG A 18 7.70 2.11 12.88
N GLY A 19 7.51 1.48 11.73
CA GLY A 19 7.45 0.02 11.61
C GLY A 19 6.18 -0.62 12.17
N LYS A 20 5.20 0.18 12.59
CA LYS A 20 3.88 -0.28 13.06
C LYS A 20 3.07 -0.90 11.92
N LYS A 21 3.14 -0.29 10.73
CA LYS A 21 2.49 -0.79 9.51
C LYS A 21 3.56 -1.30 8.54
N LYS A 22 3.56 -2.60 8.23
CA LYS A 22 4.52 -3.23 7.31
C LYS A 22 3.90 -3.76 6.01
N PHE A 23 2.71 -3.27 5.64
CA PHE A 23 2.00 -3.66 4.40
C PHE A 23 1.42 -2.44 3.66
N GLU A 24 1.25 -2.57 2.34
CA GLU A 24 0.50 -1.63 1.50
C GLU A 24 -0.67 -2.37 0.84
N PHE A 25 -1.86 -1.78 0.86
CA PHE A 25 -3.04 -2.27 0.14
C PHE A 25 -3.39 -1.27 -0.95
N ARG A 26 -3.45 -1.73 -2.21
CA ARG A 26 -3.61 -0.88 -3.38
C ARG A 26 -4.44 -1.59 -4.44
N VAL A 27 -5.17 -0.81 -5.23
CA VAL A 27 -5.72 -1.29 -6.51
C VAL A 27 -4.55 -1.71 -7.41
N ALA A 28 -4.70 -2.83 -8.10
CA ALA A 28 -3.66 -3.39 -8.97
C ALA A 28 -3.57 -2.68 -10.34
N ASP A 29 -3.50 -1.34 -10.32
CA ASP A 29 -3.38 -0.44 -11.49
C ASP A 29 -1.93 -0.21 -11.94
N PHE A 30 -0.97 -0.91 -11.33
CA PHE A 30 0.45 -0.83 -11.64
C PHE A 30 1.11 -2.20 -11.46
N ARG A 31 2.25 -2.40 -12.13
CA ARG A 31 3.07 -3.60 -12.00
C ARG A 31 4.05 -3.44 -10.84
N VAL A 32 4.11 -4.44 -9.98
CA VAL A 32 5.08 -4.55 -8.87
C VAL A 32 5.38 -6.02 -8.64
N LYS A 33 6.64 -6.36 -8.40
CA LYS A 33 7.08 -7.70 -8.02
C LYS A 33 7.98 -7.67 -6.79
N SER A 34 8.17 -8.83 -6.18
CA SER A 34 9.15 -8.99 -5.10
C SER A 34 10.53 -8.53 -5.57
N GLY A 35 11.21 -7.78 -4.71
CA GLY A 35 12.49 -7.14 -5.01
C GLY A 35 12.39 -5.69 -5.49
N ASP A 36 11.25 -5.22 -6.01
CA ASP A 36 11.09 -3.82 -6.39
C ASP A 36 11.08 -2.88 -5.17
N THR A 37 11.29 -1.59 -5.40
CA THR A 37 11.25 -0.55 -4.36
C THR A 37 10.04 0.35 -4.55
N LEU A 38 9.21 0.48 -3.51
CA LEU A 38 8.19 1.53 -3.44
C LEU A 38 8.78 2.78 -2.77
N VAL A 39 8.70 3.91 -3.47
CA VAL A 39 8.95 5.25 -2.94
C VAL A 39 7.62 5.85 -2.54
N LEU A 40 7.37 5.93 -1.24
CA LEU A 40 6.14 6.46 -0.66
C LEU A 40 6.34 7.94 -0.32
N ARG A 41 5.78 8.83 -1.14
CA ARG A 41 5.86 10.28 -0.97
C ARG A 41 4.67 10.77 -0.16
N GLU A 42 4.94 11.44 0.95
CA GLU A 42 3.89 11.95 1.83
C GLU A 42 3.12 13.08 1.14
N TRP A 43 1.81 12.88 1.00
CA TRP A 43 0.87 13.82 0.39
C TRP A 43 -0.06 14.36 1.47
N ASN A 44 -0.06 15.68 1.69
CA ASN A 44 -0.97 16.32 2.63
C ASN A 44 -2.31 16.62 1.92
N PRO A 45 -3.42 15.96 2.31
CA PRO A 45 -4.72 16.18 1.66
C PRO A 45 -5.31 17.55 1.96
N LYS A 46 -4.94 18.20 3.07
CA LYS A 46 -5.42 19.54 3.44
C LYS A 46 -4.83 20.62 2.55
N THR A 47 -3.52 20.57 2.33
CA THR A 47 -2.81 21.56 1.48
C THR A 47 -2.76 21.17 0.01
N LYS A 48 -3.18 19.94 -0.33
CA LYS A 48 -3.06 19.34 -1.66
C LYS A 48 -1.63 19.42 -2.22
N LYS A 49 -0.63 19.26 -1.36
CA LYS A 49 0.80 19.33 -1.72
C LYS A 49 1.57 18.16 -1.12
N TYR A 50 2.70 17.81 -1.75
CA TYR A 50 3.70 16.95 -1.13
C TYR A 50 4.40 17.71 0.00
N THR A 51 4.71 17.01 1.10
CA THR A 51 5.43 17.61 2.24
C THR A 51 6.94 17.61 2.05
N GLY A 52 7.44 16.96 0.99
CA GLY A 52 8.87 16.71 0.75
C GLY A 52 9.41 15.44 1.40
N ARG A 53 8.64 14.80 2.31
CA ARG A 53 9.06 13.57 2.99
C ARG A 53 8.80 12.33 2.13
N GLU A 54 9.74 11.39 2.15
CA GLU A 54 9.61 10.10 1.48
C GLU A 54 10.09 8.91 2.32
N LEU A 55 9.56 7.72 2.02
CA LEU A 55 10.06 6.44 2.53
C LEU A 55 10.35 5.50 1.37
N ARG A 56 11.44 4.76 1.46
CA ARG A 56 11.78 3.68 0.53
C ARG A 56 11.55 2.35 1.19
N LYS A 57 10.70 1.50 0.58
CA LYS A 57 10.37 0.17 1.10
C LYS A 57 10.52 -0.86 -0.01
N LYS A 58 11.33 -1.89 0.25
CA LYS A 58 11.46 -3.04 -0.65
C LYS A 58 10.21 -3.91 -0.55
N ALA A 59 9.61 -4.22 -1.69
CA ALA A 59 8.52 -5.19 -1.77
C ALA A 59 9.08 -6.60 -1.51
N LYS A 60 8.85 -7.13 -0.32
CA LYS A 60 9.32 -8.48 0.05
C LYS A 60 8.36 -9.58 -0.40
N TYR A 61 7.07 -9.31 -0.28
CA TYR A 61 5.99 -10.20 -0.68
C TYR A 61 4.93 -9.38 -1.42
N VAL A 62 4.45 -9.91 -2.54
CA VAL A 62 3.41 -9.28 -3.37
C VAL A 62 2.37 -10.34 -3.70
N ARG A 63 1.12 -10.07 -3.35
CA ARG A 63 -0.03 -10.87 -3.76
C ARG A 63 -1.02 -9.99 -4.51
N LYS A 64 -1.25 -10.31 -5.77
CA LYS A 64 -2.38 -9.79 -6.55
C LYS A 64 -3.53 -10.78 -6.42
N PHE A 65 -4.74 -10.27 -6.19
CA PHE A 65 -5.96 -11.06 -6.21
C PHE A 65 -7.12 -10.21 -6.76
N ARG A 66 -8.15 -10.86 -7.28
CA ARG A 66 -9.44 -10.27 -7.66
C ARG A 66 -10.48 -10.57 -6.58
N LEU A 67 -11.57 -9.79 -6.56
CA LEU A 67 -12.64 -9.90 -5.56
C LEU A 67 -13.23 -11.31 -5.43
N ASN A 68 -13.22 -12.10 -6.50
CA ASN A 68 -13.83 -13.42 -6.53
C ASN A 68 -12.84 -14.59 -6.61
N ASP A 69 -11.54 -14.37 -6.43
CA ASP A 69 -10.53 -15.45 -6.52
C ASP A 69 -10.76 -16.58 -5.51
N TYR A 70 -11.53 -16.32 -4.44
CA TYR A 70 -11.88 -17.29 -3.39
C TYR A 70 -13.39 -17.61 -3.34
N GLY A 71 -14.17 -17.24 -4.36
CA GLY A 71 -15.62 -17.47 -4.38
C GLY A 71 -16.43 -16.66 -3.35
N GLN A 72 -15.82 -15.65 -2.72
CA GLN A 72 -16.40 -14.90 -1.59
C GLN A 72 -16.87 -13.48 -1.96
N LYS A 73 -17.03 -13.16 -3.25
CA LYS A 73 -17.35 -11.79 -3.71
C LYS A 73 -18.50 -11.14 -2.94
N LYS A 74 -19.66 -11.81 -2.83
CA LYS A 74 -20.83 -11.27 -2.11
C LYS A 74 -20.56 -10.99 -0.62
N LEU A 75 -19.77 -11.87 0.03
CA LEU A 75 -19.44 -11.72 1.44
C LEU A 75 -18.47 -10.56 1.65
N ILE A 76 -17.48 -10.42 0.77
CA ILE A 76 -16.51 -9.33 0.75
C ILE A 76 -17.20 -7.98 0.51
N GLU A 77 -18.11 -7.90 -0.46
CA GLU A 77 -18.88 -6.67 -0.74
C GLU A 77 -19.70 -6.23 0.49
N ARG A 78 -20.23 -7.20 1.25
CA ARG A 78 -21.03 -6.95 2.45
C ARG A 78 -20.21 -6.67 3.72
N LYS A 79 -19.08 -7.37 3.91
CA LYS A 79 -18.33 -7.38 5.18
C LYS A 79 -16.94 -6.74 5.10
N GLY A 80 -16.47 -6.42 3.90
CA GLY A 80 -15.13 -5.89 3.68
C GLY A 80 -14.03 -6.93 3.85
N PHE A 81 -12.83 -6.44 4.20
CA PHE A 81 -11.62 -7.24 4.34
C PHE A 81 -10.88 -6.90 5.63
N TYR A 82 -10.20 -7.90 6.21
CA TYR A 82 -9.14 -7.67 7.17
C TYR A 82 -7.77 -7.77 6.51
N ILE A 83 -6.81 -7.00 7.01
CA ILE A 83 -5.39 -7.25 6.81
C ILE A 83 -4.78 -7.40 8.19
N ILE A 84 -4.42 -8.63 8.55
CA ILE A 84 -3.88 -8.97 9.86
C ILE A 84 -2.38 -9.19 9.70
N GLN A 85 -1.59 -8.58 10.57
CA GLN A 85 -0.13 -8.55 10.50
C GLN A 85 0.43 -9.09 11.82
N PHE A 86 1.34 -10.06 11.73
CA PHE A 86 2.15 -10.58 12.83
C PHE A 86 3.60 -10.12 12.64
#